data_AF-A0A6M0AB65-F1
#
_entry.id   AF-A0A6M0AB65-F1
#
_cell.length_a   1.000
_cell.length_b   1.000
_cell.length_c   1.000
_cell.angle_alpha   90.00
_cell.angle_beta   90.00
_cell.angle_gamma   90.00
#
_symmetry.space_group_name_H-M   'P 1'
#
loop_
_entity.id
_entity.type
_entity.pdbx_description
1 polymer ?
#
loop_
_entity_poly.entity_id
_entity_poly.type
_entity_poly.pdbx_seq_one_letter_code
_entity_poly.pdbx_strand_id
1 'polypeptide(L)'
;MPYDPNSGFPNSGFPKNPNDDYINSNSLVINPPDSLNTNQTPPPTQTAESPSAESPSAESPSLGDDWSELTHDLLNTLPRAWTRGLLYLLVIFAGILLPWSMLSKVDETGSARGRIEPKGKTIRLDAPVSGTVAALKVKEGEIVKAGQILLELESDLVRAELEQLHQRQTGQQNRLAQLDILKNQLMLGLHTQQQQNQAQELEKQVQVEQAKYNLDSLKNIHNLQKEEKLAQINQVQQSIESSQATYKLALIRLSAAQERLPRYKQAFEEGVISQDRFIEAEQLVKENDQSVVQAQSDILQAKSRLKEHQGGYERIIHQAKADIQQAELRLKEQKRSYQSLVQGSKLAVLKIEEQLKNLETEITTLQAEIAQAKTQIKSLEFQLEQRVLKAPATGTVFHLPIQGAGDVVQPGEVIVEIAPENSSLVLRAQIATTESGSLQVGMPVKMKFDAYPFQNYGVLKGNLSWISPDSKMT
;
A
#
# COMPACT_ATOMS: atom_id res chain seq x y z
N MET A 1 25.78 -14.58 -0.39
CA MET A 1 26.16 -13.40 -1.22
C MET A 1 27.29 -13.84 -2.14
N PRO A 2 27.31 -13.44 -3.42
CA PRO A 2 27.26 -12.05 -3.94
C PRO A 2 26.07 -11.83 -4.92
N TYR A 3 25.43 -10.68 -5.16
CA TYR A 3 25.78 -9.25 -5.36
C TYR A 3 26.62 -8.93 -6.60
N ASP A 4 25.97 -8.45 -7.67
CA ASP A 4 26.54 -7.53 -8.65
C ASP A 4 25.41 -6.67 -9.30
N PRO A 5 25.58 -5.34 -9.50
CA PRO A 5 24.55 -4.41 -9.94
C PRO A 5 24.74 -3.86 -11.38
N ASN A 6 23.74 -3.07 -11.81
CA ASN A 6 23.83 -1.89 -12.70
C ASN A 6 23.37 -1.96 -14.19
N SER A 7 22.87 -0.79 -14.61
CA SER A 7 22.50 -0.28 -15.96
C SER A 7 21.07 -0.58 -16.47
N GLY A 8 20.27 0.36 -16.97
CA GLY A 8 20.46 1.79 -17.21
C GLY A 8 19.18 2.47 -17.74
N PHE A 9 19.11 3.81 -17.58
CA PHE A 9 18.17 4.74 -18.23
C PHE A 9 18.54 4.98 -19.71
N PRO A 10 17.61 5.49 -20.57
CA PRO A 10 17.52 6.94 -20.87
C PRO A 10 16.05 7.41 -21.07
N ASN A 11 15.56 8.61 -20.74
CA ASN A 11 15.83 10.03 -21.08
C ASN A 11 15.16 10.59 -22.36
N SER A 12 14.43 11.71 -22.14
CA SER A 12 14.22 12.91 -22.98
C SER A 12 13.09 12.99 -24.04
N GLY A 13 12.39 14.14 -24.04
CA GLY A 13 11.54 14.60 -25.14
C GLY A 13 10.65 15.81 -24.84
N PHE A 14 11.23 17.01 -24.72
CA PHE A 14 10.54 18.31 -24.96
C PHE A 14 10.33 18.53 -26.47
N PRO A 15 9.34 19.34 -26.89
CA PRO A 15 9.61 20.72 -27.37
C PRO A 15 8.48 21.74 -27.00
N LYS A 16 8.80 22.98 -26.58
CA LYS A 16 8.87 24.26 -27.33
C LYS A 16 7.55 24.84 -27.90
N ASN A 17 7.23 26.02 -27.35
CA ASN A 17 6.36 27.14 -27.80
C ASN A 17 6.68 27.63 -29.23
N PRO A 18 5.79 28.34 -29.97
CA PRO A 18 5.73 29.83 -29.86
C PRO A 18 4.37 30.51 -30.19
N ASN A 19 4.16 31.72 -29.62
CA ASN A 19 3.60 32.98 -30.20
C ASN A 19 2.18 32.98 -30.86
N ASP A 20 1.34 34.03 -30.87
CA ASP A 20 1.49 35.49 -30.73
C ASP A 20 0.08 36.14 -30.53
N ASP A 21 0.06 37.43 -30.19
CA ASP A 21 -1.02 38.45 -30.36
C ASP A 21 -2.21 38.47 -29.36
N TYR A 22 -2.75 39.61 -28.88
CA TYR A 22 -2.33 41.01 -28.71
C TYR A 22 -3.45 41.73 -27.92
N ILE A 23 -3.08 42.77 -27.15
CA ILE A 23 -3.85 44.00 -26.83
C ILE A 23 -4.79 44.06 -25.60
N ASN A 24 -4.28 44.84 -24.61
CA ASN A 24 -4.88 45.89 -23.75
C ASN A 24 -6.03 45.54 -22.78
N SER A 25 -6.11 46.10 -21.57
CA SER A 25 -5.42 47.25 -20.95
C SER A 25 -5.77 47.33 -19.45
N ASN A 26 -4.89 48.00 -18.68
CA ASN A 26 -5.04 48.55 -17.32
C ASN A 26 -4.44 47.76 -16.12
N SER A 27 -3.11 47.92 -15.97
CA SER A 27 -2.36 48.43 -14.78
C SER A 27 -2.75 47.97 -13.36
N LEU A 28 -1.99 47.06 -12.71
CA LEU A 28 -0.76 47.23 -11.87
C LEU A 28 -1.05 47.81 -10.47
N VAL A 29 -1.00 47.05 -9.34
CA VAL A 29 0.09 46.35 -8.62
C VAL A 29 1.12 47.31 -7.99
N ILE A 30 1.01 47.62 -6.69
CA ILE A 30 1.75 47.12 -5.48
C ILE A 30 3.08 47.84 -5.15
N ASN A 31 3.05 48.51 -3.98
CA ASN A 31 4.06 48.80 -2.94
C ASN A 31 5.35 49.64 -3.15
N PRO A 32 5.82 50.31 -2.06
CA PRO A 32 7.06 51.13 -1.97
C PRO A 32 8.28 50.22 -1.59
N PRO A 33 9.51 50.70 -1.24
CA PRO A 33 9.98 52.06 -0.90
C PRO A 33 11.39 52.46 -1.42
N ASP A 34 11.82 53.64 -0.94
CA ASP A 34 13.19 54.07 -0.60
C ASP A 34 14.22 54.59 -1.63
N SER A 35 14.72 55.78 -1.26
CA SER A 35 16.10 56.27 -1.34
C SER A 35 16.67 56.84 -2.65
N LEU A 36 16.78 58.17 -2.63
CA LEU A 36 18.01 58.97 -2.78
C LEU A 36 18.94 58.71 -3.99
N ASN A 37 19.07 59.79 -4.80
CA ASN A 37 20.31 60.55 -5.03
C ASN A 37 20.73 60.71 -6.51
N THR A 38 21.52 61.76 -6.72
CA THR A 38 22.37 62.12 -7.86
C THR A 38 21.65 62.85 -8.99
N ASN A 39 22.10 63.98 -9.53
CA ASN A 39 23.36 64.71 -9.47
C ASN A 39 23.05 66.10 -10.05
N GLN A 40 23.68 67.17 -9.57
CA GLN A 40 24.58 67.94 -10.43
C GLN A 40 25.49 68.87 -9.62
N THR A 41 26.73 68.80 -10.04
CA THR A 41 27.99 69.25 -9.49
C THR A 41 28.22 70.76 -9.78
N PRO A 42 29.26 71.36 -9.17
CA PRO A 42 29.52 72.80 -9.08
C PRO A 42 30.62 73.23 -10.09
N PRO A 43 31.61 74.09 -9.78
CA PRO A 43 31.71 75.51 -9.37
C PRO A 43 32.46 76.28 -10.53
N PRO A 44 33.52 77.12 -10.40
CA PRO A 44 34.02 78.03 -9.34
C PRO A 44 34.55 79.42 -9.84
N THR A 45 35.04 80.23 -8.89
CA THR A 45 36.12 81.26 -8.95
C THR A 45 35.97 82.45 -9.93
N GLN A 46 36.50 83.66 -9.72
CA GLN A 46 37.72 84.21 -9.09
C GLN A 46 37.46 85.74 -8.98
N THR A 47 37.77 86.43 -7.86
CA THR A 47 38.93 87.36 -7.68
C THR A 47 38.81 88.63 -8.56
N ALA A 48 39.04 89.87 -8.15
CA ALA A 48 39.99 90.45 -7.22
C ALA A 48 39.58 91.91 -6.89
N GLU A 49 40.13 92.43 -5.79
CA GLU A 49 40.69 93.79 -5.62
C GLU A 49 39.96 95.03 -6.15
N SER A 50 39.79 96.03 -5.29
CA SER A 50 40.69 97.20 -5.33
C SER A 50 40.50 98.16 -4.14
N PRO A 51 41.54 98.92 -3.77
CA PRO A 51 41.57 99.75 -2.55
C PRO A 51 41.49 101.26 -2.82
N SER A 52 41.28 102.00 -1.71
CA SER A 52 41.80 103.34 -1.37
C SER A 52 41.27 104.63 -2.03
N ALA A 53 40.79 105.52 -1.14
CA ALA A 53 41.06 106.97 -1.04
C ALA A 53 40.50 107.92 -2.13
N GLU A 54 40.10 109.17 -1.92
CA GLU A 54 39.75 110.06 -0.79
C GLU A 54 39.22 111.37 -1.46
N SER A 55 38.34 112.10 -0.76
CA SER A 55 37.65 113.41 -1.01
C SER A 55 38.35 114.47 -1.91
N PRO A 56 37.69 115.48 -2.55
CA PRO A 56 36.90 116.53 -1.84
C PRO A 56 35.78 117.29 -2.61
N SER A 57 35.10 118.23 -1.89
CA SER A 57 34.43 119.49 -2.34
C SER A 57 33.20 119.39 -3.27
N ALA A 58 32.21 120.29 -3.31
CA ALA A 58 31.74 121.43 -2.53
C ALA A 58 30.34 121.82 -3.10
N GLU A 59 29.52 122.47 -2.26
CA GLU A 59 28.47 123.46 -2.58
C GLU A 59 27.28 123.15 -3.52
N SER A 60 26.10 123.50 -3.00
CA SER A 60 24.79 123.65 -3.66
C SER A 60 24.74 124.86 -4.59
N PRO A 61 23.79 124.87 -5.55
CA PRO A 61 22.60 125.74 -5.46
C PRO A 61 21.37 125.02 -6.08
N SER A 62 20.12 125.48 -6.16
CA SER A 62 19.29 126.56 -5.65
C SER A 62 17.87 126.26 -6.15
N LEU A 63 16.86 126.63 -5.35
CA LEU A 63 15.43 126.62 -5.68
C LEU A 63 15.07 127.43 -6.94
N GLY A 64 13.94 127.05 -7.55
CA GLY A 64 13.05 127.93 -8.28
C GLY A 64 11.66 127.28 -8.46
N ASP A 65 10.67 127.82 -7.73
CA ASP A 65 9.28 128.13 -8.10
C ASP A 65 8.41 127.03 -8.76
N ASP A 66 7.14 126.79 -8.44
CA ASP A 66 6.16 127.46 -7.60
C ASP A 66 4.95 126.50 -7.49
N TRP A 67 3.99 126.84 -6.63
CA TRP A 67 2.59 126.36 -6.49
C TRP A 67 2.23 126.05 -5.03
N SER A 68 2.21 127.15 -4.28
CA SER A 68 1.12 127.53 -3.39
C SER A 68 -0.27 127.19 -3.97
N GLU A 69 -1.13 126.49 -3.22
CA GLU A 69 -2.47 126.99 -2.82
C GLU A 69 -3.42 125.96 -2.15
N LEU A 70 -3.09 124.66 -2.00
CA LEU A 70 -4.09 123.65 -1.57
C LEU A 70 -3.90 122.92 -0.24
N THR A 71 -2.96 123.30 0.62
CA THR A 71 -2.83 122.65 1.95
C THR A 71 -2.41 123.58 3.08
N HIS A 72 -2.86 124.83 3.00
CA HIS A 72 -3.10 125.66 4.18
C HIS A 72 -4.39 125.19 4.89
N ASP A 73 -4.36 124.03 5.56
CA ASP A 73 -5.12 123.80 6.79
C ASP A 73 -4.77 122.44 7.41
N LEU A 74 -4.63 122.37 8.72
CA LEU A 74 -4.29 121.19 9.54
C LEU A 74 -2.80 120.82 9.71
N LEU A 75 -1.93 121.73 10.16
CA LEU A 75 -0.82 121.30 11.04
C LEU A 75 -0.22 122.41 11.93
N ASN A 76 -1.07 123.17 12.61
CA ASN A 76 -0.79 123.62 13.99
C ASN A 76 -1.68 122.74 14.87
N THR A 77 -1.16 121.76 15.63
CA THR A 77 -0.65 121.97 17.00
C THR A 77 0.30 120.84 17.44
N LEU A 78 1.58 121.15 17.73
CA LEU A 78 2.50 120.21 18.40
C LEU A 78 2.22 120.11 19.92
N PRO A 79 2.07 118.91 20.52
CA PRO A 79 1.98 118.74 21.96
C PRO A 79 3.30 118.26 22.62
N ARG A 80 3.59 118.89 23.77
CA ARG A 80 4.39 118.54 24.98
C ARG A 80 5.40 117.36 24.98
N ALA A 81 6.46 117.55 25.79
CA ALA A 81 7.63 116.70 26.05
C ALA A 81 7.43 115.19 26.33
N TRP A 82 6.20 114.68 26.47
CA TRP A 82 5.91 113.26 26.74
C TRP A 82 6.18 112.34 25.53
N THR A 83 6.16 112.87 24.31
CA THR A 83 6.43 112.10 23.07
C THR A 83 7.88 111.62 22.96
N ARG A 84 8.84 112.34 23.58
CA ARG A 84 10.27 111.92 23.60
C ARG A 84 10.53 110.77 24.58
N GLY A 85 9.81 110.73 25.70
CA GLY A 85 9.89 109.61 26.65
C GLY A 85 9.35 108.30 26.07
N LEU A 86 8.29 108.39 25.26
CA LEU A 86 7.70 107.24 24.58
C LEU A 86 8.68 106.61 23.56
N LEU A 87 9.45 107.44 22.85
CA LEU A 87 10.37 106.97 21.80
C LEU A 87 11.59 106.24 22.39
N TYR A 88 12.18 106.74 23.48
CA TYR A 88 13.27 106.03 24.17
C TYR A 88 12.80 104.74 24.83
N LEU A 89 11.58 104.73 25.39
CA LEU A 89 10.97 103.51 25.93
C LEU A 89 10.80 102.46 24.83
N LEU A 90 10.39 102.84 23.63
CA LEU A 90 10.20 101.92 22.50
C LEU A 90 11.52 101.29 22.01
N VAL A 91 12.60 102.07 21.94
CA VAL A 91 13.92 101.56 21.53
C VAL A 91 14.53 100.62 22.58
N ILE A 92 14.41 100.94 23.87
CA ILE A 92 14.86 100.06 24.97
C ILE A 92 13.99 98.80 25.02
N PHE A 93 12.67 98.94 24.85
CA PHE A 93 11.73 97.82 24.80
C PHE A 93 12.07 96.88 23.64
N ALA A 94 12.36 97.40 22.44
CA ALA A 94 12.82 96.60 21.30
C ALA A 94 14.20 95.96 21.56
N GLY A 95 15.13 96.69 22.18
CA GLY A 95 16.47 96.21 22.52
C GLY A 95 16.49 95.09 23.58
N ILE A 96 15.45 94.98 24.42
CA ILE A 96 15.30 93.90 25.41
C ILE A 96 14.44 92.76 24.84
N LEU A 97 13.35 93.07 24.13
CA LEU A 97 12.45 92.05 23.60
C LEU A 97 13.04 91.24 22.45
N LEU A 98 13.83 91.84 21.56
CA LEU A 98 14.37 91.12 20.41
C LEU A 98 15.36 90.03 20.83
N PRO A 99 16.35 90.28 21.72
CA PRO A 99 17.22 89.23 22.22
C PRO A 99 16.47 88.20 23.07
N TRP A 100 15.50 88.63 23.88
CA TRP A 100 14.70 87.72 24.72
C TRP A 100 13.78 86.83 23.88
N SER A 101 13.20 87.35 22.80
CA SER A 101 12.40 86.58 21.85
C SER A 101 13.23 85.58 21.05
N MET A 102 14.50 85.86 20.76
CA MET A 102 15.39 84.92 20.07
C MET A 102 15.84 83.76 20.97
N LEU A 103 15.89 83.97 22.29
CA LEU A 103 16.29 82.94 23.25
C LEU A 103 15.11 82.19 23.90
N SER A 104 13.90 82.73 23.79
CA SER A 104 12.70 82.11 24.35
C SER A 104 12.26 80.92 23.50
N LYS A 105 12.45 79.72 24.04
CA LYS A 105 11.85 78.50 23.52
C LYS A 105 10.46 78.36 24.12
N VAL A 106 9.45 78.35 23.26
CA VAL A 106 8.07 78.03 23.67
C VAL A 106 7.94 76.51 23.65
N ASP A 107 7.64 75.93 24.81
CA ASP A 107 7.40 74.48 24.91
C ASP A 107 6.06 74.14 24.26
N GLU A 108 6.10 73.53 23.08
CA GLU A 108 4.91 73.04 22.38
C GLU A 108 4.52 71.66 22.93
N THR A 109 3.37 71.58 23.61
CA THR A 109 2.86 70.32 24.18
C THR A 109 1.75 69.75 23.32
N GLY A 110 2.04 68.69 22.57
CA GLY A 110 1.03 67.90 21.87
C GLY A 110 0.32 66.93 22.83
N SER A 111 -0.99 66.74 22.65
CA SER A 111 -1.74 65.74 23.41
C SER A 111 -2.16 64.60 22.49
N ALA A 112 -1.79 63.39 22.87
CA ALA A 112 -2.12 62.19 22.10
C ALA A 112 -2.90 61.23 23.00
N ARG A 113 -4.03 60.71 22.51
CA ARG A 113 -4.71 59.59 23.14
C ARG A 113 -4.12 58.30 22.62
N GLY A 114 -3.91 57.34 23.52
CA GLY A 114 -3.28 56.08 23.17
C GLY A 114 -3.79 54.92 24.01
N ARG A 115 -3.47 53.72 23.54
CA ARG A 115 -3.78 52.47 24.22
C ARG A 115 -2.50 51.68 24.45
N ILE A 116 -2.54 50.83 25.46
CA ILE A 116 -1.45 49.92 25.79
C ILE A 116 -1.58 48.70 24.88
N GLU A 117 -0.51 48.37 24.14
CA GLU A 117 -0.44 47.20 23.27
C GLU A 117 0.88 46.44 23.54
N PRO A 118 0.91 45.11 23.47
CA PRO A 118 2.15 44.35 23.64
C PRO A 118 3.16 44.66 22.52
N LYS A 119 4.43 44.88 22.88
CA LYS A 119 5.55 45.07 21.95
C LYS A 119 5.93 43.72 21.36
N GLY A 120 5.34 43.42 20.22
CA GLY A 120 5.55 42.17 19.50
C GLY A 120 4.35 41.84 18.63
N LYS A 121 4.42 40.73 17.90
CA LYS A 121 3.24 40.18 17.23
C LYS A 121 2.47 39.35 18.25
N THR A 122 1.17 39.63 18.41
CA THR A 122 0.25 38.71 19.08
C THR A 122 0.28 37.37 18.34
N ILE A 123 0.17 36.27 19.07
CA ILE A 123 0.03 34.96 18.45
C ILE A 123 -1.43 34.82 18.07
N ARG A 124 -1.72 35.00 16.78
CA ARG A 124 -3.04 34.82 16.20
C ARG A 124 -3.29 33.33 16.00
N LEU A 125 -4.38 32.85 16.60
CA LEU A 125 -4.85 31.49 16.45
C LEU A 125 -6.12 31.50 15.61
N ASP A 126 -6.04 30.86 14.45
CA ASP A 126 -7.13 30.74 13.51
C ASP A 126 -7.87 29.39 13.68
N ALA A 127 -9.12 29.34 13.25
CA ALA A 127 -9.88 28.09 13.21
C ALA A 127 -9.27 27.15 12.15
N PRO A 128 -8.88 25.91 12.53
CA PRO A 128 -8.31 24.96 11.57
C PRO A 128 -9.38 24.31 10.68
N VAL A 129 -10.63 24.24 11.16
CA VAL A 129 -11.78 23.64 10.46
C VAL A 129 -13.03 24.49 10.69
N SER A 130 -13.99 24.40 9.78
CA SER A 130 -15.30 25.02 9.95
C SER A 130 -16.12 24.29 11.02
N GLY A 131 -16.86 25.02 11.85
CA GLY A 131 -17.78 24.40 12.81
C GLY A 131 -18.47 25.40 13.72
N THR A 132 -19.43 24.90 14.50
CA THR A 132 -20.10 25.67 15.54
C THR A 132 -19.30 25.58 16.84
N VAL A 133 -19.14 26.67 17.57
CA VAL A 133 -18.51 26.70 18.89
C VAL A 133 -19.41 25.99 19.90
N ALA A 134 -18.96 24.87 20.45
CA ALA A 134 -19.67 24.14 21.50
C ALA A 134 -19.39 24.75 22.87
N ALA A 135 -18.13 25.09 23.14
CA ALA A 135 -17.72 25.73 24.39
C ALA A 135 -16.53 26.67 24.18
N LEU A 136 -16.66 27.88 24.71
CA LEU A 136 -15.58 28.84 24.85
C LEU A 136 -15.10 28.85 26.31
N LYS A 137 -13.86 28.41 26.55
CA LYS A 137 -13.31 28.17 27.90
C LYS A 137 -12.44 29.30 28.43
N VAL A 138 -12.35 30.41 27.69
CA VAL A 138 -11.51 31.55 28.03
C VAL A 138 -12.23 32.86 27.80
N LYS A 139 -11.82 33.90 28.51
CA LYS A 139 -12.33 35.27 28.35
C LYS A 139 -11.20 36.22 27.99
N GLU A 140 -11.57 37.35 27.37
CA GLU A 140 -10.61 38.43 27.10
C GLU A 140 -10.00 38.95 28.42
N GLY A 141 -8.69 39.12 28.45
CA GLY A 141 -7.92 39.48 29.64
C GLY A 141 -7.53 38.30 30.55
N GLU A 142 -7.97 37.07 30.27
CA GLU A 142 -7.61 35.88 31.04
C GLU A 142 -6.19 35.37 30.70
N ILE A 143 -5.46 34.87 31.70
CA ILE A 143 -4.15 34.25 31.51
C ILE A 143 -4.33 32.77 31.16
N VAL A 144 -3.78 32.35 30.03
CA VAL A 144 -3.81 30.98 29.52
C VAL A 144 -2.43 30.35 29.57
N LYS A 145 -2.36 29.06 29.88
CA LYS A 145 -1.12 28.27 29.86
C LYS A 145 -0.93 27.58 28.51
N ALA A 146 0.32 27.33 28.11
CA ALA A 146 0.61 26.48 26.96
C ALA A 146 -0.11 25.12 27.07
N GLY A 147 -0.82 24.71 26.01
CA GLY A 147 -1.62 23.49 25.95
C GLY A 147 -3.03 23.60 26.54
N GLN A 148 -3.39 24.70 27.20
CA GLN A 148 -4.74 24.92 27.73
C GLN A 148 -5.76 24.97 26.60
N ILE A 149 -6.89 24.29 26.77
CA ILE A 149 -8.00 24.32 25.82
C ILE A 149 -8.67 25.69 25.90
N LEU A 150 -8.79 26.34 24.75
CA LEU A 150 -9.39 27.66 24.60
C LEU A 150 -10.83 27.55 24.10
N LEU A 151 -11.02 26.70 23.10
CA LEU A 151 -12.27 26.54 22.37
C LEU A 151 -12.45 25.09 21.95
N GLU A 152 -13.68 24.61 22.05
CA GLU A 152 -14.13 23.32 21.52
C GLU A 152 -15.23 23.56 20.49
N LEU A 153 -15.01 23.04 19.29
CA LEU A 153 -16.04 22.99 18.25
C LEU A 153 -16.93 21.76 18.44
N GLU A 154 -18.16 21.85 17.94
CA GLU A 154 -19.12 20.75 17.94
C GLU A 154 -18.54 19.53 17.22
N SER A 155 -18.58 18.38 17.90
CA SER A 155 -17.92 17.14 17.46
C SER A 155 -18.79 15.90 17.52
N ASP A 156 -20.06 16.02 17.94
CA ASP A 156 -20.94 14.87 18.19
C ASP A 156 -21.16 14.01 16.93
N LEU A 157 -21.38 14.65 15.78
CA LEU A 157 -21.52 13.94 14.49
C LEU A 157 -20.26 13.15 14.13
N VAL A 158 -19.09 13.75 14.31
CA VAL A 158 -17.80 13.11 13.97
C VAL A 158 -17.44 12.02 14.96
N ARG A 159 -17.75 12.20 16.26
CA ARG A 159 -17.61 11.16 17.28
C ARG A 159 -18.54 9.97 16.99
N ALA A 160 -19.78 10.23 16.60
CA ALA A 160 -20.73 9.19 16.24
C ALA A 160 -20.26 8.41 14.99
N GLU A 161 -19.73 9.10 13.98
CA GLU A 161 -19.17 8.45 12.79
C GLU A 161 -17.92 7.62 13.11
N LEU A 162 -17.02 8.15 13.95
CA LEU A 162 -15.83 7.44 14.43
C LEU A 162 -16.20 6.17 15.21
N GLU A 163 -17.14 6.28 16.15
CA GLU A 163 -17.63 5.13 16.92
C GLU A 163 -18.24 4.07 16.01
N GLN A 164 -19.07 4.47 15.04
CA GLN A 164 -19.65 3.57 14.06
C GLN A 164 -18.56 2.84 13.24
N LEU A 165 -17.50 3.54 12.83
CA LEU A 165 -16.38 2.94 12.12
C LEU A 165 -15.56 1.99 12.99
N HIS A 166 -15.33 2.31 14.26
CA HIS A 166 -14.69 1.39 15.20
C HIS A 166 -15.49 0.11 15.41
N GLN A 167 -16.81 0.21 15.55
CA GLN A 167 -17.68 -0.96 15.66
C GLN A 167 -17.63 -1.82 14.40
N ARG A 168 -17.66 -1.21 13.21
CA ARG A 168 -17.49 -1.93 11.94
C ARG A 168 -16.13 -2.63 11.84
N GLN A 169 -15.05 -1.92 12.17
CA GLN A 169 -13.69 -2.48 12.16
C GLN A 169 -13.58 -3.68 13.11
N THR A 170 -14.13 -3.55 14.33
CA THR A 170 -14.12 -4.64 15.33
C THR A 170 -14.90 -5.85 14.81
N GLY A 171 -16.07 -5.62 14.20
CA GLY A 171 -16.85 -6.68 13.54
C GLY A 171 -16.06 -7.38 12.42
N GLN A 172 -15.37 -6.62 11.57
CA GLN A 172 -14.52 -7.16 10.50
C GLN A 172 -13.32 -7.95 11.06
N GLN A 173 -12.69 -7.48 12.14
CA GLN A 173 -11.59 -8.20 12.80
C GLN A 173 -12.05 -9.53 13.40
N ASN A 174 -13.22 -9.57 14.02
CA ASN A 174 -13.81 -10.80 14.52
C ASN A 174 -14.11 -11.78 13.39
N ARG A 175 -14.67 -11.29 12.27
CA ARG A 175 -14.90 -12.12 11.08
C ARG A 175 -13.59 -12.66 10.52
N LEU A 176 -12.54 -11.84 10.44
CA LEU A 176 -11.21 -12.27 9.98
C LEU A 176 -10.68 -13.43 10.84
N ALA A 177 -10.74 -13.30 12.17
CA ALA A 177 -10.31 -14.35 13.08
C ALA A 177 -11.10 -15.66 12.89
N GLN A 178 -12.41 -15.57 12.62
CA GLN A 178 -13.23 -16.75 12.31
C GLN A 178 -12.82 -17.41 10.98
N LEU A 179 -12.53 -16.62 9.94
CA LEU A 179 -12.07 -17.14 8.66
C LEU A 179 -10.68 -17.80 8.78
N ASP A 180 -9.78 -17.24 9.59
CA ASP A 180 -8.47 -17.84 9.86
C ASP A 180 -8.59 -19.20 10.56
N ILE A 181 -9.50 -19.32 11.53
CA ILE A 181 -9.79 -20.61 12.18
C ILE A 181 -10.33 -21.62 11.15
N LEU A 182 -11.28 -21.20 10.31
CA LEU A 182 -11.85 -22.04 9.25
C LEU A 182 -10.77 -22.48 8.25
N LYS A 183 -9.86 -21.57 7.87
CA LYS A 183 -8.71 -21.87 7.01
C LYS A 183 -7.84 -22.96 7.62
N ASN A 184 -7.49 -22.83 8.90
CA ASN A 184 -6.68 -23.82 9.61
C ASN A 184 -7.38 -25.18 9.70
N GLN A 185 -8.69 -25.20 9.94
CA GLN A 185 -9.49 -26.44 9.94
C GLN A 185 -9.50 -27.10 8.57
N LEU A 186 -9.69 -26.34 7.49
CA LEU A 186 -9.63 -26.86 6.12
C LEU A 186 -8.25 -27.37 5.74
N MET A 187 -7.17 -26.68 6.16
CA MET A 187 -5.79 -27.13 5.95
C MET A 187 -5.51 -28.46 6.67
N LEU A 188 -5.97 -28.61 7.91
CA LEU A 188 -5.86 -29.88 8.66
C LEU A 188 -6.68 -30.98 7.98
N GLY A 189 -7.89 -30.66 7.52
CA GLY A 189 -8.75 -31.55 6.75
C GLY A 189 -8.09 -32.02 5.45
N LEU A 190 -7.45 -31.10 4.71
CA LEU A 190 -6.69 -31.39 3.49
C LEU A 190 -5.56 -32.38 3.76
N HIS A 191 -4.73 -32.10 4.78
CA HIS A 191 -3.60 -32.97 5.12
C HIS A 191 -4.08 -34.38 5.53
N THR A 192 -5.12 -34.44 6.35
CA THR A 192 -5.74 -35.70 6.78
C THR A 192 -6.29 -36.47 5.58
N GLN A 193 -6.99 -35.79 4.67
CA GLN A 193 -7.54 -36.40 3.46
C GLN A 193 -6.43 -36.95 2.56
N GLN A 194 -5.31 -36.22 2.41
CA GLN A 194 -4.16 -36.69 1.63
C GLN A 194 -3.53 -37.94 2.24
N GLN A 195 -3.34 -37.98 3.56
CA GLN A 195 -2.84 -39.18 4.25
C GLN A 195 -3.77 -40.38 4.08
N GLN A 196 -5.09 -40.18 4.23
CA GLN A 196 -6.08 -41.22 4.01
C GLN A 196 -6.09 -41.72 2.57
N ASN A 197 -6.04 -40.81 1.58
CA ASN A 197 -5.95 -41.15 0.17
C ASN A 197 -4.70 -41.99 -0.12
N GLN A 198 -3.55 -41.61 0.42
CA GLN A 198 -2.30 -42.36 0.24
C GLN A 198 -2.38 -43.76 0.85
N ALA A 199 -2.97 -43.88 2.04
CA ALA A 199 -3.17 -45.18 2.68
C ALA A 199 -4.10 -46.09 1.86
N GLN A 200 -5.22 -45.56 1.38
CA GLN A 200 -6.17 -46.30 0.53
C GLN A 200 -5.57 -46.68 -0.82
N GLU A 201 -4.77 -45.78 -1.41
CA GLU A 201 -4.08 -46.03 -2.67
C GLU A 201 -3.08 -47.17 -2.53
N LEU A 202 -2.27 -47.19 -1.46
CA LEU A 202 -1.34 -48.28 -1.15
C LEU A 202 -2.07 -49.60 -0.94
N GLU A 203 -3.18 -49.60 -0.20
CA GLU A 203 -3.99 -50.80 0.00
C GLU A 203 -4.49 -51.38 -1.33
N LYS A 204 -5.03 -50.52 -2.21
CA LYS A 204 -5.49 -50.94 -3.55
C LYS A 204 -4.36 -51.37 -4.46
N GLN A 205 -3.21 -50.71 -4.39
CA GLN A 205 -2.02 -51.10 -5.14
C GLN A 205 -1.55 -52.51 -4.73
N VAL A 206 -1.56 -52.83 -3.44
CA VAL A 206 -1.25 -54.18 -2.93
C VAL A 206 -2.25 -55.20 -3.47
N GLN A 207 -3.56 -54.90 -3.50
CA GLN A 207 -4.57 -55.80 -4.09
C GLN A 207 -4.33 -56.07 -5.58
N VAL A 208 -3.92 -55.04 -6.35
CA VAL A 208 -3.55 -55.19 -7.76
C VAL A 208 -2.32 -56.09 -7.93
N GLU A 209 -1.27 -55.86 -7.15
CA GLU A 209 -0.05 -56.68 -7.21
C GLU A 209 -0.30 -58.12 -6.77
N GLN A 210 -1.12 -58.36 -5.75
CA GLN A 210 -1.55 -59.71 -5.35
C GLN A 210 -2.33 -60.42 -6.48
N ALA A 211 -3.27 -59.73 -7.12
CA ALA A 211 -4.02 -60.29 -8.24
C ALA A 211 -3.10 -60.63 -9.44
N LYS A 212 -2.10 -59.79 -9.69
CA LYS A 212 -1.08 -60.01 -10.73
C LYS A 212 -0.20 -61.21 -10.40
N TYR A 213 0.32 -61.28 -9.18
CA TYR A 213 1.11 -62.42 -8.72
C TYR A 213 0.33 -63.74 -8.83
N ASN A 214 -0.95 -63.75 -8.42
CA ASN A 214 -1.81 -64.92 -8.53
C ASN A 214 -2.01 -65.36 -9.99
N LEU A 215 -2.19 -64.42 -10.91
CA LEU A 215 -2.28 -64.70 -12.35
C LEU A 215 -0.99 -65.33 -12.89
N ASP A 216 0.16 -64.76 -12.54
CA ASP A 216 1.47 -65.24 -13.01
C ASP A 216 1.76 -66.64 -12.46
N SER A 217 1.49 -66.87 -11.18
CA SER A 217 1.58 -68.19 -10.55
C SER A 217 0.69 -69.22 -11.23
N LEU A 218 -0.58 -68.87 -11.50
CA LEU A 218 -1.53 -69.75 -12.18
C LEU A 218 -1.06 -70.13 -13.59
N LYS A 219 -0.53 -69.15 -14.36
CA LYS A 219 0.07 -69.40 -15.68
C LYS A 219 1.22 -70.40 -15.60
N ASN A 220 2.11 -70.23 -14.62
CA ASN A 220 3.26 -71.12 -14.43
C ASN A 220 2.83 -72.55 -14.06
N ILE A 221 1.86 -72.69 -13.14
CA ILE A 221 1.34 -74.00 -12.70
C ILE A 221 0.70 -74.74 -13.88
N HIS A 222 -0.16 -74.08 -14.64
CA HIS A 222 -0.79 -74.72 -15.80
C HIS A 222 0.20 -75.04 -16.92
N ASN A 223 1.24 -74.22 -17.10
CA ASN A 223 2.30 -74.53 -18.06
C ASN A 223 3.06 -75.81 -17.65
N LEU A 224 3.36 -75.98 -16.35
CA LEU A 224 3.99 -77.20 -15.85
C LEU A 224 3.08 -78.43 -16.04
N GLN A 225 1.79 -78.32 -15.72
CA GLN A 225 0.81 -79.40 -15.94
C GLN A 225 0.68 -79.79 -17.40
N LYS A 226 0.71 -78.81 -18.30
CA LYS A 226 0.70 -79.03 -19.75
C LYS A 226 1.91 -79.87 -20.18
N GLU A 227 3.10 -79.49 -19.76
CA GLU A 227 4.33 -80.22 -20.09
C GLU A 227 4.33 -81.65 -19.52
N GLU A 228 3.83 -81.83 -18.29
CA GLU A 228 3.65 -83.17 -17.69
C GLU A 228 2.72 -84.06 -18.54
N LYS A 229 1.58 -83.51 -19.00
CA LYS A 229 0.62 -84.26 -19.83
C LYS A 229 1.19 -84.57 -21.22
N LEU A 230 1.96 -83.67 -21.80
CA LEU A 230 2.67 -83.91 -23.07
C LEU A 230 3.71 -85.03 -22.92
N ALA A 231 4.45 -85.07 -21.81
CA ALA A 231 5.39 -86.16 -21.52
C ALA A 231 4.66 -87.52 -21.41
N GLN A 232 3.50 -87.57 -20.76
CA GLN A 232 2.67 -88.79 -20.68
C GLN A 232 2.19 -89.24 -22.07
N ILE A 233 1.74 -88.32 -22.92
CA ILE A 233 1.36 -88.61 -24.30
C ILE A 233 2.55 -89.19 -25.08
N ASN A 234 3.72 -88.58 -24.97
CA ASN A 234 4.94 -89.06 -25.63
C ASN A 234 5.33 -90.47 -25.16
N GLN A 235 5.18 -90.77 -23.87
CA GLN A 235 5.45 -92.10 -23.32
C GLN A 235 4.50 -93.15 -23.91
N VAL A 236 3.21 -92.83 -24.04
CA VAL A 236 2.22 -93.74 -24.67
C VAL A 236 2.51 -93.89 -26.16
N GLN A 237 2.92 -92.82 -26.84
CA GLN A 237 3.31 -92.88 -28.24
C GLN A 237 4.50 -93.83 -28.47
N GLN A 238 5.52 -93.75 -27.62
CA GLN A 238 6.65 -94.71 -27.64
C GLN A 238 6.18 -96.14 -27.37
N SER A 239 5.23 -96.33 -26.45
CA SER A 239 4.63 -97.65 -26.20
C SER A 239 3.89 -98.19 -27.45
N ILE A 240 3.14 -97.35 -28.17
CA ILE A 240 2.49 -97.74 -29.44
C ILE A 240 3.53 -98.16 -30.48
N GLU A 241 4.61 -97.39 -30.63
CA GLU A 241 5.70 -97.72 -31.55
C GLU A 241 6.32 -99.09 -31.21
N SER A 242 6.52 -99.37 -29.91
CA SER A 242 7.02 -100.68 -29.46
C SER A 242 6.03 -101.82 -29.76
N SER A 243 4.72 -101.65 -29.51
CA SER A 243 3.69 -102.64 -29.83
C SER A 243 3.59 -102.89 -31.34
N GLN A 244 3.76 -101.84 -32.16
CA GLN A 244 3.82 -101.96 -33.61
C GLN A 244 5.02 -102.77 -34.09
N ALA A 245 6.20 -102.58 -33.47
CA ALA A 245 7.38 -103.38 -33.78
C ALA A 245 7.17 -104.86 -33.43
N THR A 246 6.56 -105.15 -32.27
CA THR A 246 6.21 -106.52 -31.85
C THR A 246 5.22 -107.17 -32.80
N TYR A 247 4.17 -106.45 -33.22
CA TYR A 247 3.20 -106.95 -34.21
C TYR A 247 3.85 -107.26 -35.55
N LYS A 248 4.73 -106.39 -36.05
CA LYS A 248 5.50 -106.64 -37.28
C LYS A 248 6.35 -107.91 -37.15
N LEU A 249 7.02 -108.10 -36.02
CA LEU A 249 7.81 -109.32 -35.77
C LEU A 249 6.93 -110.58 -35.72
N ALA A 250 5.76 -110.51 -35.06
CA ALA A 250 4.81 -111.62 -35.01
C ALA A 250 4.29 -112.00 -36.41
N LEU A 251 3.98 -111.01 -37.26
CA LEU A 251 3.60 -111.22 -38.66
C LEU A 251 4.72 -111.91 -39.45
N ILE A 252 5.97 -111.47 -39.28
CA ILE A 252 7.13 -112.10 -39.94
C ILE A 252 7.23 -113.58 -39.53
N ARG A 253 7.10 -113.89 -38.23
CA ARG A 253 7.14 -115.28 -37.74
C ARG A 253 6.00 -116.14 -38.29
N LEU A 254 4.78 -115.61 -38.31
CA LEU A 254 3.62 -116.29 -38.88
C LEU A 254 3.82 -116.59 -40.36
N SER A 255 4.25 -115.58 -41.14
CA SER A 255 4.49 -115.75 -42.58
C SER A 255 5.54 -116.82 -42.87
N ALA A 256 6.64 -116.84 -42.10
CA ALA A 256 7.68 -117.84 -42.23
C ALA A 256 7.20 -119.26 -41.84
N ALA A 257 6.33 -119.39 -40.83
CA ALA A 257 5.74 -120.66 -40.45
C ALA A 257 4.74 -121.16 -41.52
N GLN A 258 3.91 -120.28 -42.05
CA GLN A 258 2.94 -120.58 -43.12
C GLN A 258 3.63 -121.02 -44.41
N GLU A 259 4.75 -120.40 -44.78
CA GLU A 259 5.54 -120.78 -45.97
C GLU A 259 6.22 -122.15 -45.83
N ARG A 260 6.46 -122.63 -44.59
CA ARG A 260 7.04 -123.95 -44.34
C ARG A 260 5.99 -125.06 -44.35
N LEU A 261 4.77 -124.77 -43.89
CA LEU A 261 3.69 -125.74 -43.77
C LEU A 261 3.41 -126.56 -45.06
N PRO A 262 3.32 -125.98 -46.28
CA PRO A 262 3.07 -126.78 -47.49
C PRO A 262 4.24 -127.72 -47.82
N ARG A 263 5.49 -127.32 -47.54
CA ARG A 263 6.67 -128.18 -47.72
C ARG A 263 6.65 -129.36 -46.74
N TYR A 264 6.26 -129.12 -45.50
CA TYR A 264 6.10 -130.17 -44.49
C TYR A 264 4.93 -131.09 -44.82
N LYS A 265 3.82 -130.54 -45.33
CA LYS A 265 2.67 -131.32 -45.80
C LYS A 265 3.07 -132.26 -46.93
N GLN A 266 3.76 -131.74 -47.95
CA GLN A 266 4.25 -132.54 -49.07
C GLN A 266 5.22 -133.65 -48.58
N ALA A 267 6.20 -133.30 -47.75
CA ALA A 267 7.16 -134.27 -47.22
C ALA A 267 6.50 -135.36 -46.35
N PHE A 268 5.40 -135.04 -45.66
CA PHE A 268 4.60 -136.02 -44.90
C PHE A 268 3.80 -136.94 -45.83
N GLU A 269 3.15 -136.39 -46.86
CA GLU A 269 2.43 -137.15 -47.89
C GLU A 269 3.35 -138.11 -48.67
N GLU A 270 4.62 -137.73 -48.86
CA GLU A 270 5.68 -138.55 -49.45
C GLU A 270 6.34 -139.56 -48.47
N GLY A 271 5.95 -139.55 -47.18
CA GLY A 271 6.46 -140.46 -46.15
C GLY A 271 7.86 -140.14 -45.59
N VAL A 272 8.39 -138.94 -45.85
CA VAL A 272 9.76 -138.52 -45.48
C VAL A 272 9.87 -138.04 -44.02
N ILE A 273 8.78 -137.50 -43.45
CA ILE A 273 8.74 -137.02 -42.05
C ILE A 273 7.61 -137.71 -41.25
N SER A 274 7.70 -137.70 -39.91
CA SER A 274 6.65 -138.25 -39.03
C SER A 274 5.42 -137.35 -38.93
N GLN A 275 4.25 -137.94 -38.63
CA GLN A 275 3.01 -137.21 -38.39
C GLN A 275 3.17 -136.15 -37.29
N ASP A 276 3.90 -136.47 -36.21
CA ASP A 276 4.16 -135.54 -35.11
C ASP A 276 4.88 -134.26 -35.60
N ARG A 277 5.84 -134.39 -36.54
CA ARG A 277 6.57 -133.23 -37.10
C ARG A 277 5.68 -132.35 -37.97
N PHE A 278 4.72 -132.94 -38.67
CA PHE A 278 3.73 -132.19 -39.44
C PHE A 278 2.76 -131.44 -38.50
N ILE A 279 2.24 -132.11 -37.46
CA ILE A 279 1.37 -131.50 -36.46
C ILE A 279 2.09 -130.38 -35.69
N GLU A 280 3.37 -130.58 -35.35
CA GLU A 280 4.21 -129.55 -34.71
C GLU A 280 4.29 -128.29 -35.59
N ALA A 281 4.47 -128.44 -36.91
CA ALA A 281 4.50 -127.31 -37.84
C ALA A 281 3.14 -126.60 -37.97
N GLU A 282 2.02 -127.34 -37.98
CA GLU A 282 0.67 -126.79 -37.98
C GLU A 282 0.37 -126.02 -36.69
N GLN A 283 0.71 -126.59 -35.55
CA GLN A 283 0.56 -125.97 -34.24
C GLN A 283 1.39 -124.68 -34.13
N LEU A 284 2.60 -124.66 -34.70
CA LEU A 284 3.44 -123.46 -34.74
C LEU A 284 2.81 -122.32 -35.55
N VAL A 285 2.08 -122.63 -36.64
CA VAL A 285 1.32 -121.62 -37.38
C VAL A 285 0.19 -121.06 -36.51
N LYS A 286 -0.57 -121.93 -35.84
CA LYS A 286 -1.66 -121.52 -34.94
C LYS A 286 -1.17 -120.66 -33.77
N GLU A 287 -0.04 -121.00 -33.17
CA GLU A 287 0.58 -120.24 -32.08
C GLU A 287 1.07 -118.86 -32.54
N ASN A 288 1.70 -118.78 -33.72
CA ASN A 288 2.11 -117.50 -34.28
C ASN A 288 0.91 -116.65 -34.71
N ASP A 289 -0.17 -117.25 -35.19
CA ASP A 289 -1.42 -116.56 -35.51
C ASP A 289 -2.05 -115.94 -34.25
N GLN A 290 -2.16 -116.72 -33.17
CA GLN A 290 -2.57 -116.21 -31.86
C GLN A 290 -1.68 -115.07 -31.37
N SER A 291 -0.36 -115.16 -31.59
CA SER A 291 0.59 -114.10 -31.23
C SER A 291 0.36 -112.81 -32.02
N VAL A 292 -0.04 -112.91 -33.30
CA VAL A 292 -0.42 -111.74 -34.13
C VAL A 292 -1.70 -111.09 -33.60
N VAL A 293 -2.73 -111.88 -33.29
CA VAL A 293 -4.00 -111.39 -32.72
C VAL A 293 -3.78 -110.70 -31.38
N GLN A 294 -2.92 -111.27 -30.52
CA GLN A 294 -2.55 -110.66 -29.25
C GLN A 294 -1.83 -109.32 -29.46
N ALA A 295 -0.79 -109.29 -30.31
CA ALA A 295 -0.04 -108.06 -30.59
C ALA A 295 -0.92 -106.97 -31.25
N GLN A 296 -1.90 -107.35 -32.06
CA GLN A 296 -2.89 -106.44 -32.62
C GLN A 296 -3.81 -105.85 -31.53
N SER A 297 -4.25 -106.68 -30.59
CA SER A 297 -5.06 -106.26 -29.45
C SER A 297 -4.28 -105.29 -28.55
N ASP A 298 -2.99 -105.54 -28.33
CA ASP A 298 -2.12 -104.66 -27.55
C ASP A 298 -1.99 -103.27 -28.20
N ILE A 299 -1.87 -103.20 -29.54
CA ILE A 299 -1.87 -101.93 -30.29
C ILE A 299 -3.21 -101.20 -30.11
N LEU A 300 -4.34 -101.89 -30.22
CA LEU A 300 -5.66 -101.28 -30.04
C LEU A 300 -5.82 -100.70 -28.63
N GLN A 301 -5.39 -101.43 -27.61
CA GLN A 301 -5.39 -100.96 -26.23
C GLN A 301 -4.46 -99.75 -26.03
N ALA A 302 -3.27 -99.77 -26.63
CA ALA A 302 -2.34 -98.64 -26.57
C ALA A 302 -2.90 -97.39 -27.26
N LYS A 303 -3.57 -97.53 -28.41
CA LYS A 303 -4.28 -96.44 -29.09
C LYS A 303 -5.44 -95.89 -28.27
N SER A 304 -6.21 -96.74 -27.59
CA SER A 304 -7.27 -96.30 -26.68
C SER A 304 -6.71 -95.47 -25.51
N ARG A 305 -5.59 -95.93 -24.92
CA ARG A 305 -4.86 -95.16 -23.89
C ARG A 305 -4.40 -93.81 -24.42
N LEU A 306 -3.85 -93.75 -25.64
CA LEU A 306 -3.45 -92.47 -26.25
C LEU A 306 -4.63 -91.51 -26.35
N LYS A 307 -5.79 -91.97 -26.84
CA LYS A 307 -7.00 -91.15 -26.94
C LYS A 307 -7.46 -90.63 -25.58
N GLU A 308 -7.38 -91.46 -24.54
CA GLU A 308 -7.70 -91.05 -23.17
C GLU A 308 -6.76 -89.95 -22.67
N HIS A 309 -5.45 -90.11 -22.85
CA HIS A 309 -4.45 -89.09 -22.48
C HIS A 309 -4.61 -87.80 -23.28
N GLN A 310 -4.93 -87.88 -24.57
CA GLN A 310 -5.23 -86.72 -25.42
C GLN A 310 -6.47 -85.96 -24.92
N GLY A 311 -7.57 -86.67 -24.63
CA GLY A 311 -8.76 -86.04 -24.06
C GLY A 311 -8.50 -85.43 -22.68
N GLY A 312 -7.64 -86.05 -21.87
CA GLY A 312 -7.17 -85.49 -20.60
C GLY A 312 -6.38 -84.19 -20.79
N TYR A 313 -5.45 -84.17 -21.76
CA TYR A 313 -4.68 -82.98 -22.11
C TYR A 313 -5.56 -81.82 -22.58
N GLU A 314 -6.50 -82.08 -23.50
CA GLU A 314 -7.43 -81.07 -23.99
C GLU A 314 -8.26 -80.46 -22.84
N ARG A 315 -8.76 -81.29 -21.93
CA ARG A 315 -9.52 -80.83 -20.76
C ARG A 315 -8.71 -79.90 -19.87
N ILE A 316 -7.44 -80.22 -19.62
CA ILE A 316 -6.53 -79.38 -18.82
C ILE A 316 -6.28 -78.04 -19.52
N ILE A 317 -6.06 -78.03 -20.83
CA ILE A 317 -5.89 -76.79 -21.60
C ILE A 317 -7.16 -75.92 -21.55
N HIS A 318 -8.33 -76.53 -21.72
CA HIS A 318 -9.60 -75.82 -21.64
C HIS A 318 -9.84 -75.22 -20.26
N GLN A 319 -9.57 -75.99 -19.20
CA GLN A 319 -9.68 -75.51 -17.82
C GLN A 319 -8.68 -74.37 -17.54
N ALA A 320 -7.41 -74.56 -17.91
CA ALA A 320 -6.37 -73.53 -17.73
C ALA A 320 -6.75 -72.21 -18.42
N LYS A 321 -7.30 -72.28 -19.63
CA LYS A 321 -7.76 -71.09 -20.36
C LYS A 321 -8.88 -70.36 -19.61
N ALA A 322 -9.85 -71.08 -19.06
CA ALA A 322 -10.94 -70.50 -18.30
C ALA A 322 -10.45 -69.86 -16.99
N ASP A 323 -9.59 -70.56 -16.24
CA ASP A 323 -9.05 -70.08 -14.96
C ASP A 323 -8.16 -68.84 -15.16
N ILE A 324 -7.29 -68.85 -16.18
CA ILE A 324 -6.46 -67.70 -16.56
C ILE A 324 -7.33 -66.51 -16.98
N GLN A 325 -8.35 -66.73 -17.81
CA GLN A 325 -9.26 -65.67 -18.24
C GLN A 325 -9.99 -65.04 -17.04
N GLN A 326 -10.44 -65.86 -16.09
CA GLN A 326 -11.07 -65.36 -14.87
C GLN A 326 -10.09 -64.53 -14.02
N ALA A 327 -8.85 -65.00 -13.87
CA ALA A 327 -7.81 -64.26 -13.14
C ALA A 327 -7.44 -62.93 -13.83
N GLU A 328 -7.40 -62.89 -15.17
CA GLU A 328 -7.18 -61.66 -15.95
C GLU A 328 -8.31 -60.65 -15.78
N LEU A 329 -9.57 -61.12 -15.77
CA LEU A 329 -10.72 -60.27 -15.49
C LEU A 329 -10.68 -59.67 -14.08
N ARG A 330 -10.33 -60.49 -13.07
CA ARG A 330 -10.13 -60.01 -11.69
C ARG A 330 -9.03 -58.97 -11.61
N LEU A 331 -7.87 -59.19 -12.24
CA LEU A 331 -6.79 -58.20 -12.29
C LEU A 331 -7.25 -56.90 -12.96
N LYS A 332 -8.00 -56.99 -14.05
CA LYS A 332 -8.55 -55.82 -14.76
C LYS A 332 -9.54 -55.05 -13.88
N GLU A 333 -10.39 -55.74 -13.13
CA GLU A 333 -11.31 -55.14 -12.18
C GLU A 333 -10.57 -54.42 -11.05
N GLN A 334 -9.56 -55.05 -10.43
CA GLN A 334 -8.73 -54.40 -9.41
C GLN A 334 -8.01 -53.16 -9.94
N LYS A 335 -7.45 -53.22 -11.16
CA LYS A 335 -6.82 -52.05 -11.80
C LYS A 335 -7.79 -50.91 -12.04
N ARG A 336 -9.02 -51.21 -12.50
CA ARG A 336 -10.07 -50.19 -12.70
C ARG A 336 -10.51 -49.58 -11.36
N SER A 337 -10.67 -50.40 -10.33
CA SER A 337 -11.01 -49.95 -8.98
C SER A 337 -9.92 -49.01 -8.44
N TYR A 338 -8.64 -49.37 -8.58
CA TYR A 338 -7.50 -48.52 -8.23
C TYR A 338 -7.52 -47.18 -8.99
N GLN A 339 -7.69 -47.20 -10.31
CA GLN A 339 -7.76 -45.98 -11.12
C GLN A 339 -8.93 -45.08 -10.71
N SER A 340 -10.10 -45.65 -10.47
CA SER A 340 -11.27 -44.90 -10.01
C SER A 340 -11.05 -44.27 -8.64
N LEU A 341 -10.38 -44.98 -7.73
CA LEU A 341 -10.02 -44.45 -6.42
C LEU A 341 -9.09 -43.25 -6.56
N VAL A 342 -7.99 -43.37 -7.32
CA VAL A 342 -7.01 -42.28 -7.53
C VAL A 342 -7.67 -41.04 -8.12
N GLN A 343 -8.55 -41.20 -9.11
CA GLN A 343 -9.29 -40.07 -9.70
C GLN A 343 -10.25 -39.43 -8.68
N GLY A 344 -11.00 -40.24 -7.92
CA GLY A 344 -11.91 -39.75 -6.88
C GLY A 344 -11.17 -39.02 -5.76
N SER A 345 -10.06 -39.59 -5.28
CA SER A 345 -9.17 -39.01 -4.27
C SER A 345 -8.58 -37.68 -4.73
N LYS A 346 -8.13 -37.58 -5.99
CA LYS A 346 -7.64 -36.34 -6.58
C LYS A 346 -8.72 -35.26 -6.64
N LEU A 347 -9.93 -35.61 -7.06
CA LEU A 347 -11.05 -34.67 -7.13
C LEU A 347 -11.45 -34.15 -5.75
N ALA A 348 -11.46 -35.01 -4.72
CA ALA A 348 -11.74 -34.61 -3.35
C ALA A 348 -10.72 -33.59 -2.83
N VAL A 349 -9.43 -33.80 -3.10
CA VAL A 349 -8.35 -32.86 -2.74
C VAL A 349 -8.51 -31.53 -3.47
N LEU A 350 -8.72 -31.56 -4.79
CA LEU A 350 -8.92 -30.33 -5.59
C LEU A 350 -10.10 -29.49 -5.10
N LYS A 351 -11.19 -30.13 -4.67
CA LYS A 351 -12.34 -29.43 -4.11
C LYS A 351 -11.99 -28.68 -2.81
N ILE A 352 -11.19 -29.28 -1.94
CA ILE A 352 -10.75 -28.63 -0.69
C ILE A 352 -9.77 -27.49 -1.01
N GLU A 353 -8.86 -27.69 -1.97
CA GLU A 353 -7.93 -26.65 -2.44
C GLU A 353 -8.67 -25.44 -3.04
N GLU A 354 -9.72 -25.67 -3.84
CA GLU A 354 -10.59 -24.62 -4.36
C GLU A 354 -11.28 -23.84 -3.23
N GLN A 355 -11.83 -24.56 -2.24
CA GLN A 355 -12.44 -23.92 -1.07
C GLN A 355 -11.43 -23.07 -0.28
N LEU A 356 -10.21 -23.57 -0.09
CA LEU A 356 -9.13 -22.82 0.54
C LEU A 356 -8.76 -21.57 -0.24
N LYS A 357 -8.64 -21.66 -1.58
CA LYS A 357 -8.34 -20.51 -2.43
C LYS A 357 -9.44 -19.44 -2.37
N ASN A 358 -10.71 -19.85 -2.38
CA ASN A 358 -11.83 -18.93 -2.25
C ASN A 358 -11.81 -18.24 -0.88
N LEU A 359 -11.54 -19.00 0.19
CA LEU A 359 -11.42 -18.47 1.54
C LEU A 359 -10.23 -17.50 1.69
N GLU A 360 -9.08 -17.80 1.09
CA GLU A 360 -7.93 -16.90 1.06
C GLU A 360 -8.23 -15.59 0.33
N THR A 361 -9.00 -15.66 -0.75
CA THR A 361 -9.47 -14.47 -1.47
C THR A 361 -10.38 -13.64 -0.56
N GLU A 362 -11.33 -14.27 0.15
CA GLU A 362 -12.21 -13.59 1.10
C GLU A 362 -11.43 -12.93 2.25
N ILE A 363 -10.46 -13.63 2.82
CA ILE A 363 -9.55 -13.10 3.84
C ILE A 363 -8.80 -11.87 3.32
N THR A 364 -8.23 -11.95 2.11
CA THR A 364 -7.47 -10.85 1.51
C THR A 364 -8.36 -9.63 1.26
N THR A 365 -9.59 -9.83 0.77
CA THR A 365 -10.55 -8.74 0.59
C THR A 365 -10.93 -8.09 1.91
N LEU A 366 -11.19 -8.87 2.95
CA LEU A 366 -11.56 -8.36 4.27
C LEU A 366 -10.39 -7.63 4.94
N GLN A 367 -9.16 -8.10 4.76
CA GLN A 367 -7.96 -7.40 5.23
C GLN A 367 -7.80 -6.02 4.56
N ALA A 368 -8.07 -5.93 3.25
CA ALA A 368 -8.05 -4.66 2.53
C ALA A 368 -9.14 -3.69 3.06
N GLU A 369 -10.36 -4.19 3.30
CA GLU A 369 -11.43 -3.40 3.92
C GLU A 369 -11.06 -2.89 5.31
N ILE A 370 -10.44 -3.74 6.16
CA ILE A 370 -9.95 -3.33 7.49
C ILE A 370 -8.88 -2.25 7.37
N ALA A 371 -7.94 -2.37 6.42
CA ALA A 371 -6.91 -1.36 6.19
C ALA A 371 -7.51 -0.02 5.74
N GLN A 372 -8.54 -0.06 4.89
CA GLN A 372 -9.29 1.13 4.49
C GLN A 372 -10.02 1.77 5.68
N ALA A 373 -10.73 0.97 6.49
CA ALA A 373 -11.42 1.45 7.68
C ALA A 373 -10.45 2.10 8.68
N LYS A 374 -9.29 1.49 8.92
CA LYS A 374 -8.23 2.08 9.76
C LYS A 374 -7.76 3.44 9.25
N THR A 375 -7.64 3.60 7.93
CA THR A 375 -7.25 4.88 7.31
C THR A 375 -8.34 5.95 7.52
N GLN A 376 -9.61 5.57 7.38
CA GLN A 376 -10.75 6.45 7.63
C GLN A 376 -10.84 6.86 9.12
N ILE A 377 -10.70 5.90 10.03
CA ILE A 377 -10.63 6.15 11.48
C ILE A 377 -9.53 7.17 11.80
N LYS A 378 -8.32 6.95 11.31
CA LYS A 378 -7.19 7.88 11.50
C LYS A 378 -7.49 9.29 10.97
N SER A 379 -8.21 9.38 9.85
CA SER A 379 -8.61 10.68 9.29
C SER A 379 -9.65 11.40 10.16
N LEU A 380 -10.61 10.68 10.73
CA LEU A 380 -11.63 11.24 11.63
C LEU A 380 -11.05 11.61 13.00
N GLU A 381 -10.14 10.80 13.53
CA GLU A 381 -9.38 11.13 14.75
C GLU A 381 -8.63 12.45 14.56
N PHE A 382 -7.93 12.62 13.44
CA PHE A 382 -7.25 13.87 13.11
C PHE A 382 -8.23 15.06 12.99
N GLN A 383 -9.41 14.86 12.39
CA GLN A 383 -10.45 15.88 12.35
C GLN A 383 -11.02 16.23 13.74
N LEU A 384 -11.07 15.28 14.68
CA LEU A 384 -11.47 15.55 16.07
C LEU A 384 -10.39 16.33 16.82
N GLU A 385 -9.11 16.01 16.60
CA GLU A 385 -7.99 16.76 17.18
C GLU A 385 -8.02 18.23 16.75
N GLN A 386 -8.34 18.49 15.47
CA GLN A 386 -8.47 19.85 14.94
C GLN A 386 -9.67 20.64 15.52
N ARG A 387 -10.67 19.97 16.10
CA ARG A 387 -11.84 20.64 16.72
C ARG A 387 -11.59 21.17 18.13
N VAL A 388 -10.42 20.88 18.71
CA VAL A 388 -10.03 21.39 20.03
C VAL A 388 -8.87 22.35 19.86
N LEU A 389 -9.14 23.64 20.02
CA LEU A 389 -8.12 24.68 19.91
C LEU A 389 -7.40 24.86 21.24
N LYS A 390 -6.08 24.74 21.24
CA LYS A 390 -5.22 24.84 22.44
C LYS A 390 -4.25 26.03 22.32
N ALA A 391 -3.92 26.66 23.44
CA ALA A 391 -2.91 27.73 23.46
C ALA A 391 -1.51 27.21 23.10
N PRO A 392 -0.81 27.81 22.11
CA PRO A 392 0.54 27.39 21.74
C PRO A 392 1.61 27.83 22.75
N ALA A 393 1.33 28.87 23.55
CA ALA A 393 2.24 29.41 24.55
C ALA A 393 1.44 30.00 25.72
N THR A 394 2.12 30.19 26.86
CA THR A 394 1.55 30.88 28.02
C THR A 394 1.48 32.39 27.76
N GLY A 395 0.34 33.02 28.04
CA GLY A 395 0.11 34.44 27.80
C GLY A 395 -1.28 34.90 28.18
N THR A 396 -1.61 36.16 27.88
CA THR A 396 -2.93 36.76 28.15
C THR A 396 -3.74 36.82 26.87
N VAL A 397 -5.03 36.48 26.93
CA VAL A 397 -5.97 36.64 25.82
C VAL A 397 -6.17 38.14 25.55
N PHE A 398 -5.64 38.63 24.43
CA PHE A 398 -5.65 40.04 24.06
C PHE A 398 -6.90 40.43 23.28
N HIS A 399 -7.30 39.61 22.32
CA HIS A 399 -8.50 39.83 21.51
C HIS A 399 -9.25 38.52 21.28
N LEU A 400 -10.57 38.55 21.50
CA LEU A 400 -11.46 37.40 21.36
C LEU A 400 -12.70 37.82 20.54
N PRO A 401 -12.66 37.71 19.20
CA PRO A 401 -13.73 38.19 18.32
C PRO A 401 -15.04 37.39 18.40
N ILE A 402 -14.98 36.16 18.93
CA ILE A 402 -16.14 35.29 19.14
C ILE A 402 -16.87 35.62 20.46
N GLN A 403 -18.20 35.58 20.42
CA GLN A 403 -19.08 35.97 21.52
C GLN A 403 -19.39 34.80 22.46
N GLY A 404 -19.39 33.56 21.97
CA GLY A 404 -19.60 32.39 22.82
C GLY A 404 -20.04 31.13 22.09
N ALA A 405 -20.70 30.23 22.83
CA ALA A 405 -21.25 29.00 22.26
C ALA A 405 -22.37 29.32 21.27
N GLY A 406 -22.39 28.62 20.13
CA GLY A 406 -23.35 28.82 19.03
C GLY A 406 -22.79 29.63 17.85
N ASP A 407 -21.66 30.31 18.01
CA ASP A 407 -21.00 31.02 16.90
C ASP A 407 -20.48 30.03 15.86
N VAL A 408 -20.59 30.38 14.58
CA VAL A 408 -20.09 29.57 13.46
C VAL A 408 -18.79 30.17 12.98
N VAL A 409 -17.73 29.36 12.94
CA VAL A 409 -16.40 29.79 12.52
C VAL A 409 -15.98 29.11 11.22
N GLN A 410 -15.24 29.83 10.39
CA GLN A 410 -14.70 29.35 9.12
C GLN A 410 -13.20 29.04 9.21
N PRO A 411 -12.67 28.17 8.34
CA PRO A 411 -11.23 27.89 8.30
C PRO A 411 -10.44 29.19 8.02
N GLY A 412 -9.43 29.48 8.85
CA GLY A 412 -8.62 30.70 8.75
C GLY A 412 -9.22 31.95 9.43
N GLU A 413 -10.43 31.83 10.00
CA GLU A 413 -11.03 32.90 10.81
C GLU A 413 -10.32 33.00 12.16
N VAL A 414 -10.10 34.24 12.64
CA VAL A 414 -9.44 34.48 13.93
C VAL A 414 -10.35 34.02 15.05
N ILE A 415 -9.84 33.12 15.87
CA ILE A 415 -10.54 32.71 17.08
C ILE A 415 -10.03 33.48 18.28
N VAL A 416 -8.72 33.63 18.40
CA VAL A 416 -8.11 34.28 19.57
C VAL A 416 -6.74 34.83 19.25
N GLU A 417 -6.42 35.99 19.82
CA GLU A 417 -5.07 36.54 19.83
C GLU A 417 -4.47 36.48 21.24
N ILE A 418 -3.34 35.82 21.38
CA ILE A 418 -2.64 35.66 22.67
C ILE A 418 -1.41 36.56 22.69
N ALA A 419 -1.32 37.40 23.72
CA ALA A 419 -0.13 38.18 24.03
C ALA A 419 0.75 37.38 24.99
N PRO A 420 1.96 36.95 24.59
CA PRO A 420 2.87 36.22 25.47
C PRO A 420 3.21 37.03 26.73
N GLU A 421 3.29 36.35 27.88
CA GLU A 421 3.47 36.99 29.20
C GLU A 421 4.78 37.81 29.30
N ASN A 422 5.79 37.43 28.51
CA ASN A 422 7.09 38.13 28.43
C ASN A 422 7.14 39.27 27.39
N SER A 423 6.00 39.73 26.87
CA SER A 423 5.96 40.86 25.94
C SER A 423 6.01 42.19 26.70
N SER A 424 7.04 43.00 26.44
CA SER A 424 7.11 44.36 27.01
C SER A 424 5.94 45.18 26.46
N LEU A 425 5.14 45.87 27.28
CA LEU A 425 4.02 46.68 26.80
C LEU A 425 4.54 48.02 26.23
N VAL A 426 3.96 48.48 25.11
CA VAL A 426 4.20 49.81 24.53
C VAL A 426 2.90 50.60 24.52
N LEU A 427 3.00 51.89 24.81
CA LEU A 427 1.88 52.81 24.68
C LEU A 427 1.88 53.37 23.26
N ARG A 428 0.90 52.94 22.46
CA ARG A 428 0.68 53.45 21.11
C ARG A 428 -0.33 54.58 21.18
N ALA A 429 0.11 55.79 20.87
CA ALA A 429 -0.73 56.98 20.87
C ALA A 429 -0.89 57.52 19.45
N GLN A 430 -2.09 58.00 19.15
CA GLN A 430 -2.39 58.71 17.92
C GLN A 430 -2.39 60.21 18.23
N ILE A 431 -1.64 60.95 17.43
CA ILE A 431 -1.55 62.40 17.49
C ILE A 431 -2.06 62.96 16.16
N ALA A 432 -2.78 64.08 16.21
CA ALA A 432 -3.26 64.73 14.99
C ALA A 432 -2.06 65.13 14.11
N THR A 433 -2.18 64.98 12.79
CA THR A 433 -1.11 65.33 11.85
C THR A 433 -0.64 66.78 12.04
N THR A 434 -1.57 67.67 12.39
CA THR A 434 -1.32 69.08 12.72
C THR A 434 -0.44 69.30 13.95
N GLU A 435 -0.45 68.37 14.91
CA GLU A 435 0.36 68.41 16.14
C GLU A 435 1.61 67.52 16.05
N SER A 436 1.81 66.81 14.93
CA SER A 436 2.90 65.85 14.74
C SER A 436 4.19 66.43 14.15
N GLY A 437 4.13 67.65 13.58
CA GLY A 437 5.21 68.23 12.78
C GLY A 437 6.54 68.44 13.52
N SER A 438 6.49 68.54 14.86
CA SER A 438 7.66 68.79 15.72
C SER A 438 8.15 67.53 16.46
N LEU A 439 7.54 66.35 16.24
CA LEU A 439 7.86 65.15 17.01
C LEU A 439 9.17 64.48 16.56
N GLN A 440 10.01 64.12 17.54
CA GLN A 440 11.26 63.40 17.32
C GLN A 440 11.39 62.20 18.27
N VAL A 441 11.93 61.09 17.75
CA VAL A 441 12.26 59.92 18.56
C VAL A 441 13.22 60.35 19.68
N GLY A 442 12.89 59.96 20.91
CA GLY A 442 13.63 60.32 22.12
C GLY A 442 12.98 61.44 22.95
N MET A 443 11.98 62.16 22.42
CA MET A 443 11.29 63.21 23.18
C MET A 443 10.63 62.67 24.46
N PRO A 444 10.72 63.39 25.59
CA PRO A 444 10.10 62.97 26.84
C PRO A 444 8.57 63.07 26.75
N VAL A 445 7.89 61.97 27.04
CA VAL A 445 6.42 61.90 27.09
C VAL A 445 5.96 61.73 28.53
N LYS A 446 4.86 62.40 28.87
CA LYS A 446 4.17 62.22 30.16
C LYS A 446 2.88 61.48 29.89
N MET A 447 2.81 60.24 30.34
CA MET A 447 1.64 59.39 30.19
C MET A 447 0.75 59.50 31.44
N LYS A 448 -0.55 59.65 31.20
CA LYS A 448 -1.60 59.62 32.22
C LYS A 448 -2.53 58.46 31.87
N PHE A 449 -2.87 57.64 32.85
CA PHE A 449 -3.78 56.51 32.66
C PHE A 449 -5.14 56.84 33.26
N ASP A 450 -6.20 56.67 32.49
CA ASP A 450 -7.55 56.98 32.96
C ASP A 450 -7.98 56.07 34.12
N ALA A 451 -7.45 54.85 34.17
CA ALA A 451 -7.68 53.90 35.26
C ALA A 451 -7.03 54.30 36.60
N TYR A 452 -6.08 55.24 36.59
CA TYR A 452 -5.34 55.67 37.77
C TYR A 452 -5.29 57.21 37.86
N PRO A 453 -6.10 57.83 38.74
CA PRO A 453 -6.15 59.28 38.87
C PRO A 453 -4.76 59.89 39.10
N PHE A 454 -4.30 60.73 38.17
CA PHE A 454 -2.94 61.30 38.16
C PHE A 454 -2.61 62.16 39.39
N GLN A 455 -3.63 62.64 40.11
CA GLN A 455 -3.47 63.42 41.35
C GLN A 455 -2.86 62.57 42.47
N ASN A 456 -3.18 61.28 42.51
CA ASN A 456 -2.73 60.35 43.55
C ASN A 456 -1.54 59.49 43.10
N TYR A 457 -1.48 59.15 41.81
CA TYR A 457 -0.50 58.20 41.26
C TYR A 457 0.59 58.85 40.40
N GLY A 458 0.53 60.16 40.18
CA GLY A 458 1.50 60.91 39.38
C GLY A 458 1.37 60.68 37.87
N VAL A 459 2.39 61.11 37.11
CA VAL A 459 2.49 60.89 35.66
C VAL A 459 3.65 59.96 35.35
N LEU A 460 3.43 58.96 34.51
CA LEU A 460 4.48 58.05 34.10
C LEU A 460 5.32 58.74 33.03
N LYS A 461 6.62 58.89 33.28
CA LYS A 461 7.55 59.46 32.31
C LYS A 461 8.03 58.35 31.37
N GLY A 462 8.04 58.61 30.08
CA GLY A 462 8.62 57.73 29.07
C GLY A 462 9.31 58.55 27.99
N ASN A 463 9.87 57.87 27.00
CA ASN A 463 10.45 58.51 25.82
C ASN A 463 9.72 58.03 24.57
N LEU A 464 9.53 58.91 23.59
CA LEU A 464 8.98 58.55 22.29
C LEU A 464 9.94 57.58 21.60
N SER A 465 9.59 56.29 21.54
CA SER A 465 10.50 55.25 21.05
C SER A 465 10.53 55.13 19.53
N TRP A 466 9.41 55.42 18.86
CA TRP A 466 9.24 55.28 17.42
C TRP A 466 8.05 56.09 16.93
N ILE A 467 8.11 56.57 15.68
CA ILE A 467 7.05 57.28 14.98
C ILE A 467 6.67 56.46 13.76
N SER A 468 5.37 56.19 13.59
CA SER A 468 4.88 55.44 12.44
C SER A 468 5.03 56.25 11.16
N PRO A 469 5.57 55.68 10.07
CA PRO A 469 5.57 56.32 8.76
C PRO A 469 4.17 56.36 8.11
N ASP A 470 3.20 55.61 8.66
CA ASP A 470 1.82 55.55 8.16
C ASP A 470 0.89 56.50 8.95
N SER A 471 0.11 57.31 8.23
CA SER A 471 -0.92 58.23 8.75
C SER A 471 -2.32 57.69 8.45
N LYS A 472 -2.64 56.47 8.88
CA LYS A 472 -4.01 55.95 8.75
C LYS A 472 -4.96 56.70 9.67
N MET A 473 -5.90 57.43 9.07
CA MET A 473 -7.14 57.87 9.70
C MET A 473 -8.02 56.61 9.85
N THR A 474 -7.99 55.95 11.01
CA THR A 474 -8.95 54.89 11.35
C THR A 474 -10.17 55.46 12.04
#